data_AF-A0A6P1LZK3-F1
#
_entry.id   AF-A0A6P1LZK3-F1
#
_cell.length_a   1.000
_cell.length_b   1.000
_cell.length_c   1.000
_cell.angle_alpha   90.00
_cell.angle_beta   90.00
_cell.angle_gamma   90.00
#
_symmetry.space_group_name_H-M   'P 1'
#
loop_
_entity.id
_entity.type
_entity.pdbx_description
1 polymer ?
#
loop_
_entity_poly.entity_id
_entity_poly.type
_entity_poly.pdbx_seq_one_letter_code
_entity_poly.pdbx_strand_id
1 'polypeptide(L)'
;MMRVYTGLIALIVAALLAGCGGGGVDEAKSVEQVTAEASEMGQAKLQKMVDQYETVIAGKKTELEALTAQLKELSISELMGEKAKSLKAEMGDLTTSLNTLKDHLAVYVKQLEASAE
;
A
#
# COMPACT_ATOMS: atom_id res chain seq x y z
N MET A 1 41.24 9.74 -2.07
CA MET A 1 40.16 8.79 -1.72
C MET A 1 38.86 9.54 -1.48
N MET A 2 37.75 8.96 -1.96
CA MET A 2 36.35 9.26 -1.64
C MET A 2 35.76 10.58 -2.19
N ARG A 3 35.35 10.57 -3.48
CA ARG A 3 34.50 11.64 -4.07
C ARG A 3 33.72 11.14 -5.30
N VAL A 4 33.11 9.96 -5.18
CA VAL A 4 32.41 9.29 -6.29
C VAL A 4 31.13 8.56 -5.83
N TYR A 5 30.33 9.13 -4.92
CA TYR A 5 29.07 8.49 -4.49
C TYR A 5 27.94 9.48 -4.18
N THR A 6 27.88 10.62 -4.86
CA THR A 6 26.81 11.63 -4.64
C THR A 6 26.02 11.95 -5.91
N GLY A 7 26.27 11.23 -7.01
CA GLY A 7 25.67 11.52 -8.34
C GLY A 7 24.78 10.43 -8.93
N LEU A 8 24.55 9.30 -8.25
CA LEU A 8 23.87 8.13 -8.83
C LEU A 8 22.54 7.73 -8.13
N ILE A 9 21.98 8.58 -7.28
CA ILE A 9 20.70 8.33 -6.57
C ILE A 9 19.62 9.32 -7.01
N ALA A 10 19.74 9.91 -8.20
CA ALA A 10 18.78 10.92 -8.69
C ALA A 10 17.92 10.44 -9.88
N LEU A 11 18.01 9.17 -10.29
CA LEU A 11 17.37 8.70 -11.53
C LEU A 11 16.47 7.46 -11.39
N ILE A 12 16.08 7.07 -10.16
CA ILE A 12 15.10 5.99 -9.90
C ILE A 12 13.91 6.52 -9.09
N VAL A 13 13.49 7.77 -9.33
CA VAL A 13 12.27 8.33 -8.71
C VAL A 13 11.20 8.67 -9.75
N ALA A 14 11.53 8.63 -11.05
CA ALA A 14 10.60 9.02 -12.12
C ALA A 14 9.80 7.87 -12.76
N ALA A 15 10.06 6.61 -12.40
CA ALA A 15 9.40 5.45 -13.04
C ALA A 15 8.22 4.86 -12.24
N LEU A 16 7.89 5.38 -11.05
CA LEU A 16 6.74 4.93 -10.24
C LEU A 16 5.49 5.82 -10.39
N LEU A 17 5.55 6.86 -11.22
CA LEU A 17 4.42 7.79 -11.44
C LEU A 17 3.40 7.32 -12.50
N ALA A 18 3.51 6.07 -12.98
CA ALA A 18 2.56 5.47 -13.92
C ALA A 18 1.83 4.23 -13.34
N GLY A 19 1.74 4.11 -12.02
CA GLY A 19 0.81 3.22 -11.33
C GLY A 19 -0.22 4.04 -10.56
N CYS A 20 -1.41 4.19 -11.15
CA CYS A 20 -2.67 4.70 -10.58
C CYS A 20 -2.61 5.75 -9.44
N GLY A 21 -2.76 7.03 -9.79
CA GLY A 21 -3.52 8.01 -9.00
C GLY A 21 -2.95 8.48 -7.64
N GLY A 22 -2.15 9.56 -7.67
CA GLY A 22 -2.19 10.64 -6.67
C GLY A 22 -1.93 10.30 -5.19
N GLY A 23 -0.70 10.51 -4.71
CA GLY A 23 -0.42 10.58 -3.27
C GLY A 23 -0.56 9.24 -2.55
N GLY A 24 0.05 8.19 -3.09
CA GLY A 24 0.10 6.87 -2.47
C GLY A 24 0.92 6.86 -1.19
N VAL A 25 0.42 6.15 -0.19
CA VAL A 25 1.21 5.78 1.00
C VAL A 25 2.28 4.77 0.60
N ASP A 26 3.42 4.78 1.28
CA ASP A 26 4.53 3.91 0.93
C ASP A 26 4.35 2.52 1.59
N GLU A 27 4.05 1.53 0.75
CA GLU A 27 3.83 0.13 1.14
C GLU A 27 5.14 -0.63 1.35
N ALA A 28 6.27 -0.11 0.85
CA ALA A 28 7.59 -0.75 0.98
C ALA A 28 8.27 -0.45 2.32
N LYS A 29 7.74 0.49 3.10
CA LYS A 29 8.23 0.78 4.45
C LYS A 29 8.03 -0.43 5.36
N SER A 30 8.99 -0.67 6.25
CA SER A 30 8.81 -1.62 7.36
C SER A 30 7.95 -0.99 8.44
N VAL A 31 7.25 -1.82 9.23
CA VAL A 31 6.48 -1.37 10.41
C VAL A 31 7.34 -0.53 11.38
N GLU A 32 8.62 -0.87 11.54
CA GLU A 32 9.58 -0.10 12.35
C GLU A 32 9.80 1.32 11.82
N GLN A 33 9.93 1.48 10.50
CA GLN A 33 10.10 2.78 9.86
C GLN A 33 8.83 3.62 10.00
N VAL A 34 7.67 2.99 9.83
CA VAL A 34 6.36 3.63 10.03
C VAL A 34 6.18 4.07 11.48
N THR A 35 6.62 3.26 12.44
CA THR A 35 6.56 3.59 13.88
C THR A 35 7.47 4.78 14.22
N ALA A 36 8.70 4.79 13.70
CA ALA A 36 9.62 5.90 13.89
C ALA A 36 9.04 7.20 13.30
N GLU A 37 8.56 7.16 12.06
CA GLU A 37 7.95 8.32 11.39
C GLU A 37 6.73 8.84 12.16
N ALA A 38 5.83 7.95 12.59
CA ALA A 38 4.65 8.33 13.35
C ALA A 38 5.01 9.01 14.69
N SER A 39 6.03 8.52 15.39
CA SER A 39 6.48 9.08 16.68
C SER A 39 7.01 10.51 16.58
N GLU A 40 7.49 10.90 15.40
CA GLU A 40 7.98 12.26 15.11
C GLU A 40 6.88 13.20 14.57
N MET A 41 5.68 12.69 14.31
CA MET A 41 4.57 13.46 13.77
C MET A 41 3.70 14.08 14.86
N GLY A 42 3.24 15.31 14.60
CA GLY A 42 2.16 15.93 15.38
C GLY A 42 0.78 15.41 14.99
N GLN A 43 -0.20 15.57 15.88
CA GLN A 43 -1.59 15.08 15.74
C GLN A 43 -2.22 15.35 14.36
N ALA A 44 -2.09 16.57 13.82
CA ALA A 44 -2.67 16.92 12.52
C ALA A 44 -2.06 16.13 11.35
N LYS A 45 -0.75 15.81 11.42
CA LYS A 45 -0.10 14.96 10.41
C LYS A 45 -0.50 13.50 10.57
N LEU A 46 -0.58 13.01 11.80
CA LEU A 46 -1.04 11.66 12.11
C LEU A 46 -2.46 11.42 11.57
N GLN A 47 -3.39 12.35 11.82
CA GLN A 47 -4.75 12.28 11.26
C GLN A 47 -4.73 12.21 9.73
N LYS A 48 -3.93 13.07 9.09
CA LYS A 48 -3.82 13.07 7.62
C LYS A 48 -3.28 11.73 7.09
N MET A 49 -2.31 11.12 7.78
CA MET A 49 -1.80 9.80 7.40
C MET A 49 -2.89 8.74 7.54
N VAL A 50 -3.65 8.74 8.64
CA VAL A 50 -4.81 7.85 8.83
C VAL A 50 -5.78 7.96 7.65
N ASP A 51 -6.21 9.19 7.31
CA ASP A 51 -7.16 9.42 6.21
C ASP A 51 -6.61 8.92 4.85
N GLN A 52 -5.31 9.11 4.60
CA GLN A 52 -4.65 8.64 3.38
C GLN A 52 -4.61 7.11 3.31
N TYR A 53 -4.20 6.44 4.39
CA TYR A 53 -4.18 4.98 4.45
C TYR A 53 -5.59 4.40 4.29
N GLU A 54 -6.61 4.97 4.93
CA GLU A 54 -8.00 4.54 4.77
C GLU A 54 -8.47 4.67 3.32
N THR A 55 -8.14 5.78 2.65
CA THR A 55 -8.48 6.00 1.25
C THR A 55 -7.83 4.96 0.33
N VAL A 56 -6.53 4.69 0.51
CA VAL A 56 -5.81 3.69 -0.30
C VAL A 56 -6.34 2.28 -0.05
N ILE A 57 -6.60 1.93 1.21
CA ILE A 57 -7.19 0.64 1.60
C ILE A 57 -8.58 0.48 0.98
N ALA A 58 -9.41 1.53 0.98
CA ALA A 58 -10.73 1.48 0.37
C ALA A 58 -10.64 1.22 -1.14
N GLY A 59 -9.76 1.93 -1.85
CA GLY A 59 -9.54 1.72 -3.29
C GLY A 59 -9.10 0.29 -3.61
N LYS A 60 -8.13 -0.24 -2.87
CA LYS A 60 -7.66 -1.63 -3.06
C LYS A 60 -8.74 -2.65 -2.72
N LYS A 61 -9.57 -2.43 -1.70
CA LYS A 61 -10.72 -3.31 -1.43
C LYS A 61 -11.68 -3.36 -2.62
N THR A 62 -11.99 -2.21 -3.22
CA THR A 62 -12.83 -2.17 -4.43
C THR A 62 -12.22 -2.94 -5.59
N GLU A 63 -10.90 -2.85 -5.79
CA GLU A 63 -10.19 -3.64 -6.80
C GLU A 63 -10.23 -5.14 -6.49
N LEU A 64 -10.07 -5.55 -5.22
CA LEU A 64 -10.23 -6.94 -4.79
C LEU A 64 -11.63 -7.48 -5.12
N GLU A 65 -12.66 -6.67 -4.85
CA GLU A 65 -14.05 -7.01 -5.14
C GLU A 65 -14.28 -7.17 -6.64
N ALA A 66 -13.69 -6.30 -7.46
CA ALA A 66 -13.77 -6.40 -8.92
C ALA A 66 -13.07 -7.66 -9.45
N LEU A 67 -11.89 -8.02 -8.95
CA LEU A 67 -11.20 -9.26 -9.32
C LEU A 67 -11.99 -10.50 -8.86
N THR A 68 -12.59 -10.43 -7.68
CA THR A 68 -13.45 -11.49 -7.16
C THR A 68 -14.69 -11.69 -8.02
N ALA A 69 -15.31 -10.60 -8.49
CA ALA A 69 -16.44 -10.66 -9.41
C ALA A 69 -16.04 -11.32 -10.74
N GLN A 70 -14.92 -10.87 -11.33
CA GLN A 70 -14.38 -11.47 -12.56
C GLN A 70 -14.10 -12.96 -12.42
N LEU A 71 -13.56 -13.40 -11.28
CA LEU A 71 -13.33 -14.82 -11.02
C LEU A 71 -14.63 -15.63 -10.96
N LYS A 72 -15.69 -15.05 -10.36
CA LYS A 72 -17.01 -15.70 -10.24
C LYS A 72 -17.74 -15.81 -11.58
N GLU A 73 -17.46 -14.92 -12.53
CA GLU A 73 -18.03 -14.94 -13.88
C GLU A 73 -17.36 -15.97 -14.80
N LEU A 74 -16.23 -16.55 -14.40
CA LEU A 74 -15.55 -17.57 -15.21
C LEU A 74 -16.34 -18.87 -15.28
N SER A 75 -16.35 -19.47 -16.47
CA SER A 75 -16.85 -20.83 -16.66
C SER A 75 -15.97 -21.87 -15.95
N ILE A 76 -16.49 -23.08 -15.72
CA ILE A 76 -15.74 -24.19 -15.11
C ILE A 76 -14.43 -24.48 -15.88
N SER A 77 -14.46 -24.40 -17.21
CA SER A 77 -13.27 -24.62 -18.03
C SER A 77 -12.23 -23.51 -17.86
N GLU A 78 -12.66 -22.26 -17.73
CA GLU A 78 -11.77 -21.11 -17.52
C GLU A 78 -11.18 -21.07 -16.10
N LEU A 79 -11.92 -21.55 -15.10
CA LEU A 79 -11.45 -21.64 -13.72
C LEU A 79 -10.20 -22.51 -13.55
N MET A 80 -9.97 -23.45 -14.48
CA MET A 80 -8.79 -24.31 -14.52
C MET A 80 -7.68 -23.75 -15.44
N GLY A 81 -7.98 -22.69 -16.19
CA GLY A 81 -7.08 -22.06 -17.14
C GLY A 81 -6.17 -21.00 -16.53
N GLU A 82 -5.31 -20.42 -17.37
CA GLU A 82 -4.34 -19.40 -16.96
C GLU A 82 -5.02 -18.13 -16.42
N LYS A 83 -6.13 -17.71 -17.02
CA LYS A 83 -6.88 -16.52 -16.59
C LYS A 83 -7.27 -16.58 -15.11
N ALA A 84 -7.78 -17.72 -14.65
CA ALA A 84 -8.16 -17.90 -13.25
C ALA A 84 -6.94 -17.93 -12.31
N LYS A 85 -5.80 -18.47 -12.77
CA LYS A 85 -4.55 -18.46 -12.00
C LYS A 85 -4.02 -17.04 -11.85
N SER A 86 -4.00 -16.26 -12.92
CA SER A 86 -3.60 -14.85 -12.90
C SER A 86 -4.47 -14.03 -11.97
N LEU A 87 -5.81 -14.13 -12.09
CA LEU A 87 -6.72 -13.44 -11.18
C LEU A 87 -6.45 -13.80 -9.72
N LYS A 88 -6.26 -15.08 -9.40
CA LYS A 88 -5.94 -15.54 -8.04
C LYS A 88 -4.60 -15.00 -7.53
N ALA A 89 -3.59 -14.91 -8.39
CA ALA A 89 -2.30 -14.33 -8.04
C ALA A 89 -2.46 -12.83 -7.72
N GLU A 90 -3.11 -12.07 -8.59
CA GLU A 90 -3.38 -10.64 -8.39
C GLU A 90 -4.18 -10.38 -7.10
N MET A 91 -5.22 -11.19 -6.84
CA MET A 91 -5.97 -11.13 -5.58
C MET A 91 -5.09 -11.45 -4.36
N GLY A 92 -4.15 -12.37 -4.48
CA GLY A 92 -3.19 -12.72 -3.42
C GLY A 92 -2.22 -11.58 -3.11
N ASP A 93 -1.66 -10.97 -4.16
CA ASP A 93 -0.77 -9.82 -4.05
C ASP A 93 -1.50 -8.62 -3.43
N LEU A 94 -2.72 -8.35 -3.88
CA LEU A 94 -3.53 -7.27 -3.37
C LEU A 94 -3.98 -7.51 -1.92
N THR A 95 -4.27 -8.76 -1.55
CA THR A 95 -4.56 -9.13 -0.15
C THR A 95 -3.33 -8.91 0.74
N THR A 96 -2.14 -9.25 0.26
CA THR A 96 -0.88 -9.02 0.99
C THR A 96 -0.64 -7.54 1.21
N SER A 97 -0.76 -6.74 0.15
CA SER A 97 -0.69 -5.28 0.19
C SER A 97 -1.71 -4.68 1.17
N LEU A 98 -2.97 -5.12 1.13
CA LEU A 98 -4.00 -4.68 2.07
C LEU A 98 -3.65 -4.97 3.54
N ASN A 99 -3.01 -6.10 3.84
CA ASN A 99 -2.60 -6.43 5.20
C ASN A 99 -1.46 -5.51 5.67
N THR A 100 -0.41 -5.33 4.85
CA THR A 100 0.67 -4.40 5.13
C THR A 100 0.16 -2.98 5.40
N LEU A 101 -0.75 -2.49 4.56
CA LEU A 101 -1.36 -1.18 4.71
C LEU A 101 -2.15 -1.04 6.01
N LYS A 102 -2.89 -2.09 6.42
CA LYS A 102 -3.63 -2.08 7.69
C LYS A 102 -2.69 -2.08 8.89
N ASP A 103 -1.59 -2.82 8.82
CA ASP A 103 -0.58 -2.84 9.88
C ASP A 103 0.05 -1.44 10.04
N HIS A 104 0.38 -0.79 8.92
CA HIS A 104 0.88 0.59 8.94
C HIS A 104 -0.16 1.58 9.46
N LEU A 105 -1.41 1.48 9.01
CA LEU A 105 -2.52 2.31 9.52
C LEU A 105 -2.67 2.18 11.03
N ALA A 106 -2.61 0.96 11.56
CA ALA A 106 -2.75 0.70 12.99
C ALA A 106 -1.68 1.42 13.82
N VAL A 107 -0.46 1.58 13.29
CA VAL A 107 0.61 2.36 13.92
C VAL A 107 0.23 3.83 14.00
N TYR A 108 -0.22 4.44 12.89
CA TYR A 108 -0.61 5.85 12.88
C TYR A 108 -1.83 6.12 13.76
N VAL A 109 -2.84 5.25 13.76
CA VAL A 109 -4.02 5.36 14.64
C VAL A 109 -3.59 5.31 16.10
N LYS A 110 -2.79 4.30 16.49
CA LYS A 110 -2.30 4.17 17.86
C LYS A 110 -1.51 5.39 18.31
N GLN A 111 -0.65 5.92 17.45
CA GLN A 111 0.14 7.11 17.76
C GLN A 111 -0.73 8.36 17.85
N LEU A 112 -1.75 8.48 17.00
CA LEU A 112 -2.72 9.58 17.05
C LEU A 112 -3.49 9.58 18.37
N GLU A 113 -3.98 8.42 18.79
CA GLU A 113 -4.66 8.23 20.09
C GLU A 113 -3.74 8.62 21.25
N ALA A 114 -2.50 8.13 21.25
CA ALA A 114 -1.52 8.45 22.29
C ALA A 114 -1.08 9.93 22.30
N SER A 115 -1.26 10.65 21.20
CA SER A 115 -0.93 12.08 21.10
C SER A 115 -2.08 12.99 21.55
N ALA A 116 -3.26 12.43 21.82
CA ALA A 116 -4.45 13.15 22.27
C ALA A 116 -4.63 13.17 23.81
N GLU A 117 -3.77 12.44 24.53
CA GLU A 117 -3.66 12.41 26.00
C GLU A 117 -2.69 13.47 26.53
#